data_AF-A0A2I2KUC5-F1
#
_entry.id   AF-A0A2I2KUC5-F1
#
_cell.length_a   1.000
_cell.length_b   1.000
_cell.length_c   1.000
_cell.angle_alpha   90.00
_cell.angle_beta   90.00
_cell.angle_gamma   90.00
#
_symmetry.space_group_name_H-M   'P 1'
#
loop_
_entity.id
_entity.type
_entity.pdbx_description
1 polymer ?
#
loop_
_entity_poly.entity_id
_entity_poly.type
_entity_poly.pdbx_seq_one_letter_code
_entity_poly.pdbx_strand_id
1 'polypeptide(L)'
;MAMTDPSFVAHLKEVLPADVRINWRYPTKSEDLVDIEIERVDGCTLLVWYLVQSGAARMLLDLYTFDEVRPDHVLEFIKIFVVDGFCLDVERVWLARCYTLTFDIGGTIYSVSRKARNPAAWENRHLANL
;
A
#
# COMPACT_ATOMS: atom_id res chain seq x y z
N MET A 1 9.28 -28.28 3.39
CA MET A 1 8.06 -28.13 2.58
C MET A 1 8.25 -26.92 1.68
N ALA A 2 7.96 -27.04 0.39
CA ALA A 2 7.84 -25.85 -0.46
C ALA A 2 6.65 -25.03 0.06
N MET A 3 6.87 -23.76 0.36
CA MET A 3 5.78 -22.85 0.72
C MET A 3 4.94 -22.63 -0.54
N THR A 4 3.69 -23.10 -0.51
CA THR A 4 2.74 -22.91 -1.60
C THR A 4 2.23 -21.48 -1.61
N ASP A 5 2.14 -20.90 -2.81
CA ASP A 5 1.61 -19.56 -3.04
C ASP A 5 0.17 -19.42 -2.53
N PRO A 6 -0.15 -18.47 -1.62
CA PRO A 6 -1.53 -18.26 -1.19
C PRO A 6 -2.42 -17.86 -2.37
N SER A 7 -3.68 -18.30 -2.33
CA SER A 7 -4.68 -17.97 -3.37
C SER A 7 -4.79 -16.46 -3.65
N PHE A 8 -4.65 -15.64 -2.60
CA PHE A 8 -4.63 -14.19 -2.73
C PHE A 8 -3.45 -13.67 -3.57
N VAL A 9 -2.24 -14.19 -3.36
CA VAL A 9 -1.05 -13.75 -4.11
C VAL A 9 -1.07 -14.29 -5.54
N ALA A 10 -1.57 -15.52 -5.75
CA ALA A 10 -1.84 -16.02 -7.09
C ALA A 10 -2.80 -15.09 -7.85
N HIS A 11 -3.89 -14.66 -7.20
CA HIS A 11 -4.83 -13.70 -7.77
C HIS A 11 -4.17 -12.35 -8.08
N LEU A 12 -3.29 -11.84 -7.20
CA LEU A 12 -2.54 -10.60 -7.48
C LEU A 12 -1.72 -10.71 -8.77
N LYS A 13 -1.02 -11.83 -8.98
CA LYS A 13 -0.23 -12.05 -10.20
C LYS A 13 -1.08 -12.10 -11.48
N GLU A 14 -2.35 -12.51 -11.37
CA GLU A 14 -3.27 -12.57 -12.52
C GLU A 14 -3.83 -11.20 -12.89
N VAL A 15 -4.06 -10.32 -11.91
CA VAL A 15 -4.75 -9.04 -12.12
C VAL A 15 -3.83 -7.83 -12.22
N LEU A 16 -2.59 -7.94 -11.76
CA LEU A 16 -1.61 -6.85 -11.81
C LEU A 16 -0.78 -6.88 -13.10
N PRO A 17 -0.29 -5.72 -13.57
CA PRO A 17 0.66 -5.64 -14.67
C PRO A 17 1.91 -6.50 -14.44
N ALA A 18 2.41 -7.14 -15.51
CA ALA A 18 3.51 -8.10 -15.43
C ALA A 18 4.87 -7.47 -15.05
N ASP A 19 5.00 -6.16 -15.16
CA ASP A 19 6.17 -5.36 -14.78
C ASP A 19 6.21 -4.99 -13.29
N VAL A 20 5.14 -5.28 -12.54
CA VAL A 20 5.11 -5.16 -11.09
C VAL A 20 5.80 -6.36 -10.45
N ARG A 21 6.74 -6.10 -9.55
CA ARG A 21 7.39 -7.17 -8.79
C ARG A 21 6.60 -7.44 -7.51
N ILE A 22 6.27 -8.71 -7.29
CA ILE A 22 5.55 -9.18 -6.10
C ILE A 22 6.44 -10.18 -5.37
N ASN A 23 6.91 -9.83 -4.17
CA ASN A 23 7.59 -10.73 -3.25
C ASN A 23 6.64 -11.04 -2.09
N TRP A 24 6.65 -12.27 -1.56
CA TRP A 24 5.79 -12.63 -0.44
C TRP A 24 6.43 -13.70 0.46
N ARG A 25 5.99 -13.76 1.71
CA ARG A 25 6.40 -14.81 2.66
C ARG A 25 5.34 -15.01 3.75
N TYR A 26 5.31 -16.23 4.29
CA TYR A 26 4.73 -16.48 5.61
C TYR A 26 5.80 -16.21 6.68
N PRO A 27 5.60 -15.24 7.57
CA PRO A 27 6.51 -15.06 8.70
C PRO A 27 6.40 -16.29 9.60
N THR A 28 7.55 -16.88 9.94
CA THR A 28 7.67 -18.14 10.69
C THR A 28 7.02 -18.13 12.09
N LYS A 29 6.62 -16.96 12.60
CA LYS A 29 6.02 -16.79 13.93
C LYS A 29 4.49 -16.65 13.93
N SER A 30 3.85 -16.57 12.77
CA SER A 30 2.39 -16.46 12.68
C SER A 30 1.91 -17.05 11.35
N GLU A 31 1.24 -18.20 11.43
CA GLU A 31 0.72 -18.92 10.26
C GLU A 31 -0.42 -18.16 9.56
N ASP A 32 -1.06 -17.23 10.27
CA ASP A 32 -2.19 -16.44 9.78
C ASP A 32 -1.76 -15.08 9.20
N LEU A 33 -0.48 -14.74 9.26
CA LEU A 33 0.04 -13.49 8.71
C LEU A 33 0.65 -13.74 7.34
N VAL A 34 0.29 -12.92 6.35
CA VAL A 34 0.95 -12.89 5.05
C VAL A 34 1.64 -11.54 4.91
N ASP A 35 2.95 -11.58 4.67
CA ASP A 35 3.76 -10.41 4.31
C ASP A 35 3.86 -10.37 2.79
N ILE A 36 3.39 -9.29 2.16
CA ILE A 36 3.50 -9.07 0.72
C ILE A 36 4.23 -7.75 0.48
N GLU A 37 5.18 -7.75 -0.42
CA GLU A 37 5.91 -6.59 -0.89
C GLU A 37 5.63 -6.42 -2.38
N ILE A 38 5.21 -5.22 -2.76
CA ILE A 38 4.81 -4.87 -4.11
C ILE A 38 5.64 -3.67 -4.55
N GLU A 39 6.51 -3.88 -5.53
CA GLU A 39 7.43 -2.86 -6.05
C GLU A 39 6.99 -2.45 -7.45
N ARG A 40 6.76 -1.15 -7.63
CA ARG A 40 6.46 -0.52 -8.92
C ARG A 40 7.74 -0.31 -9.74
N VAL A 41 7.56 -0.07 -11.04
CA VAL A 41 8.65 0.23 -11.99
C VAL A 41 9.50 1.45 -11.64
N ASP A 42 9.00 2.33 -10.80
CA ASP A 42 9.72 3.53 -10.33
C ASP A 42 10.40 3.34 -8.97
N GLY A 43 10.43 2.11 -8.45
CA GLY A 43 11.04 1.77 -7.18
C GLY A 43 10.21 2.18 -5.96
N CYS A 44 8.95 2.60 -6.13
CA CYS A 44 8.03 2.80 -5.03
C CYS A 44 7.53 1.44 -4.53
N THR A 45 7.58 1.22 -3.21
CA THR A 45 7.27 -0.08 -2.60
C THR A 45 6.13 0.04 -1.60
N LEU A 46 5.12 -0.80 -1.77
CA LEU A 46 4.03 -1.02 -0.82
C LEU A 46 4.26 -2.33 -0.07
N LEU A 47 4.29 -2.26 1.26
CA LEU A 47 4.27 -3.42 2.13
C LEU A 47 2.84 -3.65 2.63
N VAL A 48 2.42 -4.91 2.59
CA VAL A 48 1.08 -5.35 3.00
C VAL A 48 1.23 -6.44 4.04
N TRP A 49 0.68 -6.19 5.21
CA TRP A 49 0.54 -7.17 6.26
C TRP A 49 -0.93 -7.55 6.39
N TYR A 50 -1.23 -8.78 6.02
CA TYR A 50 -2.60 -9.29 5.98
C TYR A 50 -2.78 -10.39 7.02
N LEU A 51 -3.68 -10.19 7.99
CA LEU A 51 -4.08 -11.23 8.93
C LEU A 51 -5.31 -11.96 8.38
N VAL A 52 -5.14 -13.24 8.03
CA VAL A 52 -6.16 -14.08 7.40
C VAL A 52 -7.38 -14.29 8.32
N GLN A 53 -7.17 -14.37 9.64
CA GLN A 53 -8.24 -14.69 10.60
C GLN A 53 -8.86 -13.49 11.31
N SER A 54 -8.11 -12.42 11.61
CA SER A 54 -8.62 -11.27 12.37
C SER A 54 -9.31 -10.23 11.51
N GLY A 55 -9.28 -10.39 10.18
CA GLY A 55 -10.00 -9.54 9.27
C GLY A 55 -9.50 -8.09 9.28
N ALA A 56 -8.20 -7.87 9.49
CA ALA A 56 -7.58 -6.56 9.39
C ALA A 56 -6.28 -6.66 8.60
N ALA A 57 -6.05 -5.70 7.71
CA ALA A 57 -4.81 -5.52 7.00
C ALA A 57 -4.15 -4.21 7.42
N ARG A 58 -2.83 -4.20 7.37
CA ARG A 58 -2.02 -2.98 7.49
C ARG A 58 -1.26 -2.78 6.18
N MET A 59 -1.33 -1.57 5.66
CA MET A 59 -0.61 -1.16 4.46
C MET A 59 0.45 -0.13 4.86
N LEU A 60 1.68 -0.31 4.41
CA LEU A 60 2.77 0.64 4.61
C LEU A 60 3.32 1.07 3.26
N LEU A 61 3.16 2.35 2.94
CA LEU A 61 3.79 3.00 1.80
C LEU A 61 4.82 3.98 2.33
N ASP A 62 6.10 3.62 2.29
CA ASP A 62 7.19 4.44 2.84
C ASP A 62 6.92 4.83 4.32
N LEU A 63 6.65 6.10 4.61
CA LEU A 63 6.33 6.61 5.96
C LEU A 63 4.82 6.71 6.24
N TYR A 64 3.97 6.21 5.35
CA TYR A 64 2.52 6.22 5.48
C TYR A 64 2.00 4.86 5.92
N THR A 65 1.44 4.80 7.14
CA THR A 65 0.83 3.59 7.68
C THR A 65 -0.69 3.71 7.65
N PHE A 66 -1.34 2.83 6.90
CA PHE A 66 -2.79 2.63 6.97
C PHE A 66 -3.07 1.43 7.86
N ASP A 67 -3.53 1.71 9.07
CA ASP A 67 -4.03 0.70 9.99
C ASP A 67 -5.49 0.35 9.68
N GLU A 68 -5.89 -0.88 10.01
CA GLU A 68 -7.30 -1.33 9.92
C GLU A 68 -7.91 -1.28 8.51
N VAL A 69 -7.11 -1.52 7.48
CA VAL A 69 -7.62 -1.69 6.12
C VAL A 69 -8.46 -2.95 6.08
N ARG A 70 -9.67 -2.83 5.51
CA ARG A 70 -10.59 -3.97 5.45
C ARG A 70 -10.02 -5.04 4.51
N PRO A 71 -10.09 -6.33 4.88
CA PRO A 71 -9.56 -7.44 4.08
C PRO A 71 -9.99 -7.44 2.61
N ASP A 72 -11.28 -7.16 2.38
CA ASP A 72 -11.90 -7.09 1.06
C ASP A 72 -11.45 -5.86 0.25
N HIS A 73 -10.91 -4.83 0.90
CA HIS A 73 -10.36 -3.65 0.24
C HIS A 73 -8.88 -3.80 -0.15
N VAL A 74 -8.15 -4.78 0.40
CA VAL A 74 -6.70 -4.92 0.19
C VAL A 74 -6.36 -5.04 -1.29
N LEU A 75 -7.11 -5.84 -2.04
CA LEU A 75 -6.87 -6.02 -3.47
C LEU A 75 -7.02 -4.71 -4.24
N GLU A 76 -8.07 -3.95 -3.95
CA GLU A 76 -8.34 -2.69 -4.63
C GLU A 76 -7.33 -1.62 -4.23
N PHE A 77 -6.91 -1.59 -2.96
CA PHE A 77 -5.83 -0.74 -2.46
C PHE A 77 -4.56 -0.96 -3.28
N ILE A 78 -4.17 -2.24 -3.46
CA ILE A 78 -2.98 -2.61 -4.23
C ILE A 78 -3.11 -2.18 -5.69
N LYS A 79 -4.27 -2.39 -6.31
CA LYS A 79 -4.51 -1.97 -7.71
C LYS A 79 -4.34 -0.46 -7.87
N ILE A 80 -4.96 0.33 -7.00
CA ILE A 80 -4.84 1.80 -6.99
C ILE A 80 -3.38 2.20 -6.81
N PHE A 81 -2.66 1.58 -5.87
CA PHE A 81 -1.24 1.85 -5.66
C PHE A 81 -0.41 1.60 -6.93
N VAL A 82 -0.59 0.43 -7.55
CA VAL A 82 0.16 -0.01 -8.73
C VAL A 82 -0.01 0.94 -9.91
N VAL A 83 -1.22 1.45 -10.13
CA VAL A 83 -1.52 2.38 -11.23
C VAL A 83 -1.33 3.85 -10.86
N ASP A 84 -0.79 4.14 -9.67
CA ASP A 84 -0.62 5.51 -9.15
C ASP A 84 -1.93 6.31 -9.02
N GLY A 85 -3.05 5.62 -8.78
CA GLY A 85 -4.41 6.19 -8.78
C GLY A 85 -4.85 6.83 -7.47
N PHE A 86 -3.93 7.09 -6.54
CA PHE A 86 -4.21 7.73 -5.25
C PHE A 86 -3.88 9.23 -5.31
N CYS A 87 -4.40 10.00 -4.35
CA CYS A 87 -4.12 11.43 -4.24
C CYS A 87 -3.06 11.71 -3.19
N LEU A 88 -2.17 12.65 -3.48
CA LEU A 88 -1.22 13.21 -2.52
C LEU A 88 -1.39 14.73 -2.46
N ASP A 89 -1.88 15.22 -1.34
CA ASP A 89 -2.12 16.64 -1.11
C ASP A 89 -1.10 17.23 -0.14
N VAL A 90 -0.84 18.54 -0.25
CA VAL A 90 -0.05 19.30 0.72
C VAL A 90 -0.97 20.20 1.53
N GLU A 91 -1.19 19.83 2.78
CA GLU A 91 -2.02 20.61 3.70
C GLU A 91 -1.18 21.39 4.70
N ARG A 92 -1.64 22.59 5.04
CA ARG A 92 -1.07 23.38 6.13
C ARG A 92 -1.86 23.10 7.41
N VAL A 93 -1.27 22.32 8.31
CA VAL A 93 -1.83 22.06 9.63
C VAL A 93 -1.09 22.93 10.64
N TRP A 94 -1.75 24.01 11.08
CA TRP A 94 -1.17 25.05 11.94
C TRP A 94 0.14 25.65 11.37
N LEU A 95 1.27 25.31 11.99
CA LEU A 95 2.62 25.80 11.69
C LEU A 95 3.44 24.79 10.87
N ALA A 96 2.87 23.62 10.56
CA ALA A 96 3.54 22.58 9.78
C ALA A 96 2.84 22.38 8.43
N ARG A 97 3.62 21.95 7.43
CA ARG A 97 3.07 21.37 6.21
C ARG A 97 3.06 19.85 6.38
N CYS A 98 1.97 19.22 5.95
CA CYS A 98 1.82 17.78 5.93
C CYS A 98 1.56 17.33 4.49
N TYR A 99 2.07 16.16 4.15
CA TYR A 99 1.64 15.43 2.98
C TYR A 99 0.55 14.47 3.42
N THR A 100 -0.58 14.50 2.73
CA THR A 100 -1.74 13.66 3.02
C THR A 100 -2.00 12.77 1.83
N LEU A 101 -1.87 11.47 2.06
CA LEU A 101 -2.08 10.44 1.07
C LEU A 101 -3.48 9.87 1.24
N THR A 102 -4.25 9.81 0.15
CA THR A 102 -5.65 9.39 0.18
C THR A 102 -5.95 8.34 -0.88
N PHE A 103 -6.60 7.25 -0.46
CA PHE A 103 -7.17 6.21 -1.30
C PHE A 103 -8.70 6.19 -1.13
N ASP A 104 -9.44 6.19 -2.24
CA ASP A 104 -10.89 5.94 -2.24
C ASP A 104 -11.15 4.55 -2.81
N ILE A 105 -11.69 3.66 -1.97
CA ILE A 105 -12.00 2.27 -2.32
C ILE A 105 -13.50 2.08 -2.13
N GLY A 106 -14.24 2.11 -3.23
CA GLY A 106 -15.69 1.88 -3.22
C GLY A 106 -16.46 2.84 -2.32
N GLY A 107 -16.00 4.09 -2.18
CA GLY A 107 -16.58 5.11 -1.29
C GLY A 107 -16.05 5.07 0.15
N THR A 108 -15.14 4.14 0.47
CA THR A 108 -14.41 4.16 1.74
C THR A 108 -13.08 4.89 1.55
N ILE A 109 -12.91 5.98 2.29
CA ILE A 109 -11.72 6.82 2.22
C ILE A 109 -10.70 6.36 3.28
N TYR A 110 -9.50 6.03 2.82
CA TYR A 110 -8.33 5.81 3.65
C TYR A 110 -7.38 6.99 3.47
N SER A 111 -7.12 7.73 4.55
CA SER A 111 -6.21 8.86 4.53
C SER A 111 -5.20 8.79 5.66
N VAL A 112 -3.95 9.12 5.36
CA VAL A 112 -2.88 9.20 6.35
C VAL A 112 -1.96 10.35 5.99
N SER A 113 -1.51 11.05 7.03
CA SER A 113 -0.71 12.26 6.90
C SER A 113 0.66 12.07 7.54
N ARG A 114 1.69 12.59 6.88
CA ARG A 114 3.04 12.72 7.46
C ARG A 114 3.52 14.15 7.35
N LYS A 115 4.50 14.53 8.16
CA LYS A 115 5.15 15.85 8.02
C LYS A 115 5.79 15.97 6.63
N ALA A 116 5.58 17.10 5.96
CA ALA A 116 6.13 17.42 4.66
C ALA A 116 7.63 17.78 4.75
N ARG A 117 8.44 16.78 5.05
CA ARG A 117 9.90 16.88 5.09
C ARG A 117 10.47 15.71 4.29
N ASN A 118 11.53 15.96 3.54
CA ASN A 118 12.24 14.97 2.73
C ASN A 118 11.25 14.16 1.86
N PRO A 119 10.66 14.77 0.81
CA PRO A 119 9.77 14.05 -0.07
C PRO A 119 10.54 12.91 -0.77
N ALA A 120 9.94 11.73 -0.80
CA ALA A 120 10.37 10.61 -1.61
C ALA A 120 10.29 10.99 -3.09
N ALA A 121 11.05 10.28 -3.92
CA ALA A 121 11.08 10.56 -5.36
C ALA A 121 9.69 10.46 -6.00
N TRP A 122 8.89 9.47 -5.59
CA TRP A 122 7.54 9.28 -6.11
C TRP A 122 6.59 10.42 -5.70
N GLU A 123 6.69 10.93 -4.47
CA GLU A 123 5.88 12.06 -3.99
C GLU A 123 6.19 13.33 -4.78
N ASN A 124 7.46 13.60 -5.08
CA ASN A 124 7.82 14.78 -5.86
C ASN A 124 7.14 14.82 -7.24
N ARG A 125 6.84 13.67 -7.85
CA ARG A 125 6.12 13.62 -9.13
C ARG A 125 4.66 14.00 -8.97
N HIS A 126 4.01 13.55 -7.90
CA HIS A 126 2.64 13.97 -7.57
C HIS A 126 2.58 15.46 -7.29
N LEU A 127 3.53 15.96 -6.50
CA LEU A 127 3.61 17.37 -6.11
C LEU A 127 3.98 18.31 -7.27
N ALA A 128 4.71 17.83 -8.28
CA ALA A 128 5.04 18.63 -9.46
C ALA A 128 3.87 18.83 -10.43
N ASN A 129 2.81 18.02 -10.29
CA ASN A 129 1.59 18.10 -11.10
C ASN A 129 0.47 18.91 -10.42
N LEU A 130 0.73 19.49 -9.24
CA LEU A 130 -0.14 20.41 -8.50
C LEU A 130 0.26 21.87 -8.75
#